data_AF-A0A139I2W7-F1
#
_entry.id   AF-A0A139I2W7-F1
#
_cell.length_a   1.000
_cell.length_b   1.000
_cell.length_c   1.000
_cell.angle_alpha   90.00
_cell.angle_beta   90.00
_cell.angle_gamma   90.00
#
_symmetry.space_group_name_H-M   'P 1'
#
loop_
_entity.id
_entity.type
_entity.pdbx_description
1 polymer ?
#
loop_
_entity_poly.entity_id
_entity_poly.type
_entity_poly.pdbx_seq_one_letter_code
_entity_poly.pdbx_strand_id
1 'polypeptide(L)'
;MLARFSPLGICVIDLKTGSLDSNFGPNRTNEIDLPAGSPYQPIKHEVINVIAGAATEEYAEDQDTWAKSVVEDLLKKDPPYEVWRGGMAGTISITSKIEDVLPTGLQDKQLEAWRS
;
A
#
# COMPACT_ATOMS: atom_id res chain seq x y z
N MET A 1 -6.74 -14.24 -7.89
CA MET A 1 -7.97 -14.91 -7.41
C MET A 1 -7.66 -15.56 -6.06
N LEU A 2 -7.99 -14.89 -4.95
CA LEU A 2 -7.83 -15.46 -3.60
C LEU A 2 -9.11 -16.19 -3.21
N ALA A 3 -8.98 -17.45 -2.77
CA ALA A 3 -10.07 -18.40 -2.67
C ALA A 3 -10.83 -18.27 -1.34
N ARG A 4 -12.16 -18.17 -1.40
CA ARG A 4 -13.03 -18.42 -0.25
C ARG A 4 -13.05 -19.93 -0.01
N PHE A 5 -12.54 -20.40 1.12
CA PHE A 5 -12.71 -21.81 1.54
C PHE A 5 -14.12 -22.01 2.13
N SER A 6 -15.13 -21.68 1.32
CA SER A 6 -16.55 -21.67 1.71
C SER A 6 -17.05 -22.97 2.35
N PRO A 7 -16.60 -24.18 1.94
CA PRO A 7 -17.04 -25.42 2.58
C PRO A 7 -16.59 -25.55 4.05
N LEU A 8 -15.50 -24.87 4.43
CA LEU A 8 -14.94 -24.90 5.78
C LEU A 8 -15.33 -23.67 6.61
N GLY A 9 -16.08 -22.73 6.04
CA GLY A 9 -16.42 -21.47 6.70
C GLY A 9 -15.22 -20.53 6.94
N ILE A 10 -14.11 -20.73 6.23
CA ILE A 10 -12.88 -19.93 6.39
C ILE A 10 -12.82 -18.85 5.31
N CYS A 11 -12.57 -17.60 5.74
CA CYS A 11 -12.30 -16.48 4.86
C CYS A 11 -10.80 -16.12 4.95
N VAL A 12 -10.14 -16.02 3.81
CA VAL A 12 -8.76 -15.55 3.69
C VAL A 12 -8.78 -14.18 3.04
N ILE A 13 -8.12 -13.22 3.68
CA ILE A 13 -8.13 -11.81 3.27
C ILE A 13 -6.66 -11.37 3.14
N ASP A 14 -6.37 -10.71 2.03
CA ASP A 14 -5.09 -10.03 1.83
C ASP A 14 -5.16 -8.63 2.44
N LEU A 15 -4.38 -8.39 3.48
CA LEU A 15 -4.30 -7.10 4.17
C LEU A 15 -3.03 -6.38 3.73
N LYS A 16 -3.23 -5.30 2.99
CA LYS A 16 -2.16 -4.42 2.51
C LYS A 16 -2.09 -3.19 3.40
N THR A 17 -1.00 -3.13 4.17
CA THR A 17 -0.69 -2.01 5.05
C THR A 17 0.21 -1.02 4.34
N GLY A 18 -0.24 0.21 4.22
CA GLY A 18 0.56 1.35 3.77
C GLY A 18 1.42 1.93 4.89
N SER A 19 1.67 3.24 4.84
CA SER A 19 2.42 3.93 5.90
C SER A 19 1.65 3.90 7.21
N LEU A 20 2.32 3.47 8.29
CA LEU A 20 1.73 3.24 9.60
C LEU A 20 2.73 3.66 10.67
N ASP A 21 2.30 4.47 11.63
CA ASP A 21 3.09 4.77 12.81
C ASP A 21 3.27 3.48 13.63
N SER A 22 4.50 2.99 13.68
CA SER A 22 4.79 1.66 14.21
C SER A 22 6.27 1.50 14.53
N ASN A 23 6.56 0.47 15.32
CA ASN A 23 7.95 0.13 15.65
C ASN A 23 8.68 -0.67 14.55
N PHE A 24 8.14 -0.80 13.33
CA PHE A 24 8.80 -1.57 12.25
C PHE A 24 10.13 -0.95 11.80
N GLY A 25 10.18 0.38 11.68
CA GLY A 25 11.42 1.11 11.36
C GLY A 25 12.46 0.97 12.47
N PRO A 26 12.13 1.38 13.72
CA PRO A 26 13.05 1.29 14.86
C PRO A 26 13.56 -0.13 15.17
N ASN A 27 12.72 -1.16 14.98
CA ASN A 27 13.10 -2.57 15.26
C ASN A 27 13.84 -3.24 14.09
N ARG A 28 14.14 -2.51 13.02
CA ARG A 28 14.93 -3.04 11.90
C ARG A 28 16.33 -3.42 12.38
N THR A 29 16.77 -4.63 12.06
CA THR A 29 18.09 -5.15 12.46
C THR A 29 19.12 -5.14 11.34
N ASN A 30 18.69 -4.99 10.09
CA ASN A 30 19.57 -4.92 8.94
C ASN A 30 20.01 -3.48 8.65
N GLU A 31 21.26 -3.32 8.23
CA GLU A 31 21.74 -2.06 7.68
C GLU A 31 20.97 -1.68 6.42
N ILE A 32 20.75 -0.38 6.23
CA ILE A 32 20.11 0.18 5.04
C ILE A 32 21.22 0.73 4.16
N ASP A 33 21.82 -0.14 3.36
CA ASP A 33 22.82 0.27 2.38
C ASP A 33 22.68 -0.51 1.07
N LEU A 34 23.22 0.08 0.00
CA LEU A 34 23.34 -0.57 -1.30
C LEU A 34 24.70 -1.25 -1.44
N PRO A 35 24.76 -2.49 -1.97
CA PRO A 35 26.01 -3.13 -2.33
C PRO A 35 26.84 -2.26 -3.28
N ALA A 36 28.17 -2.25 -3.13
CA ALA A 36 29.06 -1.37 -3.89
C ALA A 36 28.91 -1.48 -5.43
N GLY A 37 28.57 -2.67 -5.94
CA GLY A 37 28.33 -2.92 -7.37
C GLY A 37 26.88 -2.71 -7.84
N SER A 38 26.01 -2.13 -7.00
CA SER A 38 24.59 -1.96 -7.32
C SER A 38 24.40 -1.01 -8.52
N PRO A 39 23.52 -1.35 -9.50
CA PRO A 39 23.16 -0.42 -10.57
C PRO A 39 22.42 0.82 -10.06
N TYR A 40 21.91 0.79 -8.81
CA TYR A 40 21.18 1.89 -8.19
C TYR A 40 22.08 2.88 -7.43
N GLN A 41 23.40 2.70 -7.45
CA GLN A 41 24.33 3.66 -6.84
C GLN A 41 24.08 5.13 -7.27
N PRO A 42 23.74 5.45 -8.53
CA PRO A 42 23.45 6.83 -8.94
C PRO A 42 22.24 7.46 -8.24
N ILE A 43 21.31 6.66 -7.73
CA ILE A 43 20.08 7.09 -7.03
C ILE A 43 20.03 6.53 -5.60
N LYS A 44 21.21 6.29 -5.02
CA LYS A 44 21.34 5.63 -3.72
C LYS A 44 20.56 6.34 -2.63
N HIS A 45 20.59 7.66 -2.63
CA HIS A 45 19.94 8.47 -1.60
C HIS A 45 18.42 8.28 -1.63
N GLU A 46 17.82 8.34 -2.81
CA GLU A 46 16.39 8.15 -3.04
C GLU A 46 15.95 6.73 -2.65
N VAL A 47 16.74 5.73 -3.06
CA VAL A 47 16.45 4.33 -2.73
C VAL A 47 16.51 4.10 -1.22
N ILE A 48 17.56 4.61 -0.54
CA ILE A 48 17.69 4.50 0.90
C ILE A 48 16.55 5.25 1.60
N ASN A 49 16.17 6.43 1.14
CA ASN A 49 15.07 7.22 1.71
C ASN A 49 13.73 6.46 1.67
N VAL A 50 13.45 5.78 0.54
CA VAL A 50 12.26 4.94 0.39
C VAL A 50 12.32 3.71 1.29
N ILE A 51 13.45 2.99 1.31
CA ILE A 51 13.61 1.77 2.13
C ILE A 51 13.56 2.10 3.63
N ALA A 52 14.14 3.23 4.03
CA ALA A 52 14.09 3.72 5.39
C ALA A 52 12.66 4.03 5.86
N GLY A 53 11.73 4.27 4.94
CA GLY A 53 10.35 4.66 5.23
C GLY A 53 10.17 6.17 5.43
N ALA A 54 11.26 6.95 5.39
CA ALA A 54 11.24 8.39 5.56
C ALA A 54 10.47 9.12 4.44
N ALA A 55 10.35 8.51 3.26
CA ALA A 55 9.53 9.04 2.16
C ALA A 55 8.01 9.04 2.43
N THR A 56 7.53 8.29 3.42
CA THR A 56 6.09 8.10 3.67
C THR A 56 5.67 8.41 5.10
N GLU A 57 6.60 8.80 5.96
CA GLU A 57 6.40 9.05 7.40
C GLU A 57 5.37 10.17 7.65
N GLU A 58 5.39 11.23 6.84
CA GLU A 58 4.41 12.34 6.94
C GLU A 58 2.96 11.88 6.73
N TYR A 59 2.76 10.79 5.99
CA TYR A 59 1.44 10.22 5.69
C TYR A 59 1.14 8.98 6.53
N ALA A 60 1.94 8.69 7.56
CA ALA A 60 1.71 7.53 8.42
C ALA A 60 0.36 7.67 9.14
N GLU A 61 -0.47 6.62 9.04
CA GLU A 61 -1.69 6.54 9.84
C GLU A 61 -1.36 6.15 11.28
N ASP A 62 -2.13 6.67 12.23
CA ASP A 62 -2.06 6.24 13.63
C ASP A 62 -2.40 4.74 13.76
N GLN A 63 -1.66 4.02 14.61
CA GLN A 63 -1.76 2.57 14.73
C GLN A 63 -3.16 2.10 15.17
N ASP A 64 -3.75 2.79 16.15
CA ASP A 64 -5.05 2.43 16.70
C ASP A 64 -6.18 2.71 15.69
N THR A 65 -6.07 3.81 14.96
CA THR A 65 -6.98 4.19 13.88
C THR A 65 -6.93 3.17 12.74
N TRP A 66 -5.74 2.77 12.32
CA TRP A 66 -5.55 1.71 11.32
C TRP A 66 -6.18 0.39 11.79
N ALA A 67 -5.88 -0.04 13.02
CA ALA A 67 -6.35 -1.31 13.55
C ALA A 67 -7.88 -1.35 13.63
N LYS A 68 -8.50 -0.26 14.09
CA LYS A 68 -9.95 -0.12 14.13
C LYS A 68 -10.56 -0.23 12.74
N SER A 69 -10.00 0.48 11.76
CA SER A 69 -10.49 0.46 10.37
C SER A 69 -10.38 -0.93 9.74
N VAL A 70 -9.29 -1.65 10.00
CA VAL A 70 -9.12 -3.04 9.55
C VAL A 70 -10.20 -3.93 10.18
N VAL A 71 -10.39 -3.86 11.49
CA VAL A 71 -11.40 -4.66 12.19
C VAL A 71 -12.81 -4.38 11.66
N GLU A 72 -13.14 -3.12 11.42
CA GLU A 72 -14.43 -2.73 10.83
C GLU A 72 -14.66 -3.33 9.43
N ASP A 73 -13.62 -3.46 8.60
CA ASP A 73 -13.73 -4.14 7.30
C ASP A 73 -13.94 -5.64 7.44
N LEU A 74 -13.22 -6.27 8.37
CA LEU A 74 -13.26 -7.72 8.60
C LEU A 74 -14.59 -8.16 9.22
N LEU A 75 -15.25 -7.32 10.01
CA LEU A 75 -16.53 -7.62 10.67
C LEU A 75 -17.76 -7.44 9.75
N LYS A 76 -17.57 -7.02 8.49
CA LYS A 76 -18.66 -6.96 7.52
C LYS A 76 -19.22 -8.37 7.25
N LYS A 77 -20.53 -8.46 7.00
CA LYS A 77 -21.22 -9.73 6.68
C LYS A 77 -20.55 -10.46 5.51
N ASP A 78 -20.06 -9.70 4.53
CA ASP A 78 -19.28 -10.19 3.42
C ASP A 78 -18.01 -9.34 3.30
N PRO A 79 -16.92 -9.71 4.00
CA PRO A 79 -15.71 -8.90 4.02
C PRO A 79 -15.01 -8.97 2.65
N PRO A 80 -14.33 -7.90 2.24
CA PRO A 80 -13.60 -7.89 0.98
C PRO A 80 -12.41 -8.86 1.04
N TYR A 81 -12.07 -9.47 -0.09
CA TYR A 81 -10.90 -10.37 -0.21
C TYR A 81 -9.57 -9.63 -0.07
N GLU A 82 -9.59 -8.32 -0.24
CA GLU A 82 -8.42 -7.46 -0.19
C GLU A 82 -8.80 -6.18 0.58
N VAL A 83 -8.02 -5.85 1.59
CA VAL A 83 -8.17 -4.67 2.43
C VAL A 83 -6.90 -3.85 2.32
N TRP A 84 -7.04 -2.56 1.99
CA TRP A 84 -5.93 -1.61 1.97
C TRP A 84 -6.18 -0.54 3.03
N ARG A 85 -5.27 -0.43 4.00
CA ARG A 85 -5.31 0.53 5.12
C ARG A 85 -3.90 1.06 5.39
N GLY A 86 -3.75 2.17 6.07
CA GLY A 86 -2.45 2.81 6.33
C GLY A 86 -2.18 3.91 5.31
N GLY A 87 -1.99 5.13 5.79
CA GLY A 87 -1.68 6.32 4.99
C GLY A 87 -2.42 6.40 3.65
N MET A 88 -1.68 6.77 2.60
CA MET A 88 -2.22 6.88 1.24
C MET A 88 -2.71 5.56 0.62
N ALA A 89 -2.45 4.39 1.23
CA ALA A 89 -2.87 3.10 0.65
C ALA A 89 -4.39 2.94 0.63
N GLY A 90 -5.10 3.49 1.63
CA GLY A 90 -6.57 3.55 1.62
C GLY A 90 -7.11 4.38 0.46
N THR A 91 -6.46 5.51 0.16
CA THR A 91 -6.83 6.41 -0.95
C THR A 91 -6.56 5.78 -2.31
N ILE A 92 -5.41 5.11 -2.48
CA ILE A 92 -5.01 4.45 -3.74
C ILE A 92 -5.94 3.27 -4.09
N SER A 93 -6.42 2.53 -3.08
CA SER A 93 -7.39 1.45 -3.29
C SER A 93 -8.74 1.97 -3.80
N ILE A 94 -9.14 3.18 -3.39
CA ILE A 94 -10.37 3.82 -3.88
C ILE A 94 -10.16 4.31 -5.32
N THR A 95 -9.03 4.94 -5.64
CA THR A 95 -8.78 5.49 -6.99
C THR A 95 -8.53 4.40 -8.03
N SER A 96 -7.81 3.32 -7.70
CA SER A 96 -7.61 2.18 -8.62
C SER A 96 -8.92 1.52 -9.04
N LYS A 97 -9.88 1.40 -8.12
CA LYS A 97 -11.23 0.90 -8.45
C LYS A 97 -12.02 1.87 -9.33
N ILE A 98 -11.69 3.16 -9.33
CA ILE A 98 -12.29 4.15 -10.23
C ILE A 98 -11.65 4.05 -11.62
N GLU A 99 -10.34 3.79 -11.70
CA GLU A 99 -9.63 3.54 -12.96
C GLU A 99 -10.17 2.33 -13.72
N ASP A 100 -10.57 1.26 -13.04
CA ASP A 100 -11.23 0.09 -13.65
C ASP A 100 -12.61 0.40 -14.25
N VAL A 101 -13.23 1.52 -13.87
CA VAL A 101 -14.56 1.96 -14.32
C VAL A 101 -14.46 3.12 -15.33
N LEU A 102 -13.29 3.75 -15.45
CA LEU A 102 -13.06 4.82 -16.42
C LEU A 102 -12.83 4.21 -17.82
N PRO A 103 -13.55 4.67 -18.85
CA PRO A 103 -13.25 4.28 -20.23
C PRO A 103 -11.80 4.62 -20.58
N THR A 104 -11.05 3.66 -21.12
CA THR A 104 -9.62 3.79 -21.46
C THR A 104 -9.29 5.05 -22.29
N GLY A 105 -10.23 5.53 -23.11
CA GLY A 105 -10.07 6.76 -23.90
C GLY A 105 -10.02 8.07 -23.11
N LEU A 106 -10.36 8.08 -21.82
CA LEU A 106 -10.19 9.25 -20.92
C LEU A 106 -8.81 9.25 -20.24
N GLN A 107 -8.25 8.08 -19.93
CA GLN A 107 -6.89 7.94 -19.40
C GLN A 107 -5.84 8.37 -20.43
N ASP A 108 -6.01 7.99 -21.70
CA ASP A 108 -5.10 8.38 -22.77
C ASP A 108 -5.06 9.91 -22.94
N LYS A 109 -6.20 10.60 -22.80
CA LYS A 109 -6.28 12.06 -22.91
C LYS A 109 -5.62 12.78 -21.74
N GLN A 110 -5.70 12.24 -20.52
CA GLN A 110 -4.95 12.79 -19.39
C GLN A 110 -3.45 12.61 -19.61
N LEU A 111 -2.99 11.44 -20.05
CA LEU A 111 -1.56 11.18 -20.30
C LEU A 111 -0.98 12.09 -21.40
N GLU A 112 -1.75 12.37 -22.45
CA GLU A 112 -1.33 13.31 -23.51
C GLU A 112 -1.32 14.77 -23.01
N ALA A 113 -2.23 15.16 -22.13
CA ALA A 113 -2.24 16.51 -21.53
C ALA A 113 -1.05 16.75 -20.58
N TRP A 114 -0.49 15.70 -19.96
CA TRP A 114 0.73 15.79 -19.16
C TRP A 114 2.02 15.81 -20.00
N ARG A 115 1.93 15.50 -21.31
CA ARG A 115 3.04 15.50 -22.26
C ARG A 115 3.19 16.80 -23.06
N SER A 116 2.23 17.71 -22.96
CA SER A 116 2.23 19.05 -23.57
C SER A 116 2.60 20.14 -22.57
#